data_AF-A0A955EIA1-F1
#
_entry.id   AF-A0A955EIA1-F1
#
_cell.length_a   1.000
_cell.length_b   1.000
_cell.length_c   1.000
_cell.angle_alpha   90.00
_cell.angle_beta   90.00
_cell.angle_gamma   90.00
#
_symmetry.space_group_name_H-M   'P 1'
#
loop_
_entity.id
_entity.type
_entity.pdbx_description
1 polymer ?
#
loop_
_entity_poly.entity_id
_entity_poly.type
_entity_poly.pdbx_seq_one_letter_code
_entity_poly.pdbx_strand_id
1 'polypeptide(L)' 'MKMKHVKTALIIILAIVVIIVILQNTASVETHVLFLKVTMPRAVLLLLSLAAGFALGAATTLIVQRRRRATSA' A
#
# COMPACT_ATOMS: atom_id res chain seq x y z
N MET A 1 14.33 9.15 22.25
CA MET A 1 14.89 8.65 20.97
C MET A 1 14.75 9.76 19.92
N LYS A 2 15.83 10.26 19.29
CA LYS A 2 15.73 11.35 18.30
C LYS A 2 14.77 10.93 17.16
N MET A 3 13.90 11.84 16.71
CA MET A 3 12.84 11.62 15.69
C MET A 3 13.29 10.86 14.44
N LYS A 4 14.57 10.99 14.07
CA LYS A 4 15.16 10.26 12.93
C LYS A 4 15.20 8.74 13.16
N HIS A 5 15.59 8.29 14.35
CA HIS A 5 15.65 6.86 14.69
C HIS A 5 14.26 6.25 14.84
N VAL A 6 13.28 7.04 15.31
CA VAL A 6 11.87 6.61 15.41
C VAL A 6 11.27 6.36 14.03
N LYS A 7 11.51 7.27 13.07
CA LYS A 7 11.05 7.09 11.68
C LYS A 7 11.66 5.87 11.02
N THR A 8 12.97 5.65 11.19
CA THR A 8 13.64 4.46 10.65
C THR A 8 13.10 3.18 11.28
N ALA A 9 12.90 3.14 12.60
CA ALA A 9 12.30 1.99 13.28
C ALA A 9 10.89 1.69 12.78
N LEU A 10 10.05 2.72 12.59
CA LEU A 10 8.70 2.57 12.02
C LEU A 10 8.71 1.98 10.61
N ILE A 11 9.62 2.44 9.74
CA ILE A 11 9.74 1.92 8.38
C ILE A 11 10.18 0.45 8.39
N ILE A 12 11.11 0.08 9.26
CA ILE A 12 11.57 -1.31 9.40
C ILE A 12 10.44 -2.21 9.89
N ILE A 13 9.70 -1.77 10.93
CA ILE A 13 8.55 -2.51 11.46
C ILE A 13 7.50 -2.70 10.36
N LEU A 14 7.19 -1.64 9.61
CA LEU A 14 6.24 -1.70 8.50
C LEU A 14 6.67 -2.69 7.42
N ALA A 15 7.96 -2.69 7.04
CA ALA A 15 8.49 -3.62 6.06
C ALA A 15 8.38 -5.09 6.54
N ILE A 16 8.69 -5.35 7.81
CA ILE A 16 8.57 -6.68 8.40
C ILE A 16 7.11 -7.14 8.39
N VAL A 17 6.18 -6.27 8.78
CA VAL A 17 4.74 -6.57 8.76
C VAL A 17 4.27 -6.91 7.35
N VAL A 18 4.70 -6.16 6.34
CA VAL A 18 4.36 -6.45 4.92
C VAL A 18 4.87 -7.83 4.51
N ILE A 19 6.11 -8.18 4.85
CA ILE A 19 6.68 -9.50 4.53
C ILE A 19 5.88 -10.62 5.20
N ILE A 20 5.56 -10.48 6.49
CA ILE A 20 4.77 -11.47 7.24
C ILE A 20 3.38 -11.63 6.61
N VAL A 21 2.74 -10.51 6.26
CA VAL A 21 1.44 -10.51 5.60
C VAL A 21 1.51 -11.24 4.26
N ILE A 22 2.54 -11.00 3.43
CA ILE A 22 2.73 -11.72 2.16
C ILE A 22 2.88 -13.23 2.40
N LEU A 23 3.77 -13.64 3.32
CA LEU A 23 4.04 -15.06 3.58
C LEU A 23 2.81 -15.80 4.13
N GLN A 24 2.06 -15.17 5.05
CA GLN A 24 0.81 -15.75 5.57
C GLN A 24 -0.29 -15.82 4.50
N ASN A 25 -0.23 -14.95 3.50
CA ASN A 25 -1.23 -14.87 2.43
C ASN A 25 -0.80 -15.62 1.16
N THR A 26 0.11 -16.59 1.27
CA THR A 26 0.46 -17.47 0.14
C THR A 26 -0.64 -18.51 -0.16
N ALA A 27 -1.58 -18.70 0.77
CA ALA A 27 -2.75 -19.55 0.53
C ALA A 27 -3.56 -19.04 -0.68
N SER A 28 -3.80 -19.92 -1.64
CA SER A 28 -4.61 -19.64 -2.82
C SER A 28 -6.07 -19.40 -2.44
N VAL A 29 -6.65 -18.32 -2.95
CA VAL A 29 -8.08 -18.01 -2.84
C VAL A 29 -8.68 -17.95 -4.23
N GLU A 30 -9.87 -18.52 -4.36
CA GLU A 30 -10.72 -18.28 -5.51
C GLU A 30 -11.30 -16.88 -5.44
N THR A 31 -10.89 -16.03 -6.36
CA THR A 31 -11.43 -14.68 -6.51
C THR A 31 -12.38 -14.63 -7.69
N HIS A 32 -13.54 -14.01 -7.47
CA HIS A 32 -14.54 -13.80 -8.49
C HIS A 32 -14.44 -12.34 -8.94
N VAL A 33 -13.83 -12.10 -10.10
CA VAL A 33 -13.72 -10.79 -10.70
C VAL A 33 -14.82 -10.65 -11.75
N LEU A 34 -15.92 -10.00 -11.37
CA LEU A 34 -17.13 -9.78 -12.19
C LEU A 34 -17.82 -11.08 -12.66
N PHE A 35 -17.25 -11.76 -13.65
CA PHE A 35 -17.71 -13.06 -14.19
C PHE A 35 -16.57 -14.09 -14.32
N LEU A 36 -15.35 -13.71 -13.97
CA LEU A 36 -14.15 -14.53 -14.09
C LEU A 36 -13.78 -15.10 -12.72
N LYS A 37 -13.68 -16.43 -12.64
CA LYS A 37 -13.10 -17.13 -11.50
C LYS A 37 -11.61 -17.25 -11.73
N VAL A 38 -10.82 -16.61 -10.88
CA VAL A 38 -9.36 -16.70 -10.93
C VAL A 38 -8.85 -17.10 -9.56
N THR A 39 -8.13 -18.21 -9.53
CA THR A 39 -7.45 -18.68 -8.33
C THR A 39 -6.11 -17.97 -8.24
N MET A 40 -5.98 -17.08 -7.26
CA MET A 40 -4.74 -16.31 -7.05
C MET A 40 -4.26 -16.48 -5.60
N PRO A 41 -2.94 -16.42 -5.36
CA PRO A 41 -2.42 -16.30 -4.00
C PRO A 41 -2.94 -15.01 -3.35
N ARG A 42 -3.41 -15.06 -2.09
CA ARG A 42 -3.90 -13.85 -1.36
C ARG A 42 -2.86 -12.72 -1.33
N ALA A 43 -1.56 -13.04 -1.39
CA ALA A 43 -0.46 -12.09 -1.48
C ALA A 43 -0.57 -11.15 -2.69
N VAL A 44 -1.06 -11.65 -3.83
CA VAL A 44 -1.28 -10.84 -5.05
C VAL A 44 -2.38 -9.80 -4.78
N LEU A 45 -3.47 -10.19 -4.12
CA LEU A 45 -4.55 -9.27 -3.75
C LEU A 45 -4.08 -8.19 -2.76
N LEU A 46 -3.22 -8.56 -1.81
CA LEU A 46 -2.65 -7.62 -0.86
C LEU A 46 -1.72 -6.62 -1.52
N LEU A 47 -0.86 -7.08 -2.45
CA LEU A 47 -0.02 -6.18 -3.23
C LEU A 47 -0.85 -5.24 -4.10
N LEU A 48 -1.89 -5.73 -4.77
CA LEU A 48 -2.77 -4.92 -5.61
C LEU A 48 -3.54 -3.87 -4.79
N SER A 49 -4.09 -4.27 -3.64
CA SER A 49 -4.81 -3.34 -2.76
C SER A 49 -3.89 -2.28 -2.14
N LEU A 50 -2.68 -2.67 -1.73
CA LEU A 50 -1.65 -1.75 -1.25
C LEU A 50 -1.23 -0.76 -2.34
N ALA A 51 -0.95 -1.26 -3.55
CA ALA A 51 -0.55 -0.44 -4.69
C ALA A 51 -1.66 0.56 -5.06
N ALA A 52 -2.92 0.13 -5.10
CA ALA A 52 -4.06 0.99 -5.37
C ALA A 52 -4.21 2.08 -4.30
N GLY A 53 -4.19 1.70 -3.01
CA GLY A 53 -4.28 2.65 -1.90
C GLY A 53 -3.13 3.67 -1.89
N PHE A 54 -1.90 3.21 -2.15
CA PHE A 54 -0.73 4.08 -2.25
C PHE A 54 -0.83 5.04 -3.43
N ALA A 55 -1.20 4.55 -4.62
CA ALA A 55 -1.34 5.38 -5.82
C ALA A 55 -2.39 6.48 -5.61
N LEU A 56 -3.54 6.15 -5.02
CA LEU A 56 -4.59 7.11 -4.67
C LEU A 56 -4.11 8.15 -3.64
N GLY A 57 -3.41 7.72 -2.59
CA GLY A 57 -2.85 8.61 -1.58
C GLY A 57 -1.78 9.56 -2.16
N ALA A 58 -0.90 9.03 -3.02
CA ALA A 58 0.11 9.80 -3.72
C ALA A 58 -0.53 10.82 -4.66
N ALA A 59 -1.50 10.40 -5.48
CA ALA A 59 -2.23 11.29 -6.39
C ALA A 59 -2.93 12.42 -5.62
N THR A 60 -3.60 12.09 -4.51
CA THR A 60 -4.27 13.08 -3.65
C THR A 60 -3.27 14.10 -3.10
N THR A 61 -2.11 13.64 -2.61
CA THR A 61 -1.05 14.52 -2.10
C THR A 61 -0.54 15.46 -3.18
N LEU A 62 -0.30 14.96 -4.39
CA LEU A 62 0.15 15.77 -5.53
C LEU A 62 -0.90 16.82 -5.93
N ILE A 63 -2.19 16.46 -5.96
CA ILE A 63 -3.29 17.38 -6.26
C ILE A 63 -3.37 18.50 -5.21
N VAL A 64 -3.32 18.14 -3.92
CA VAL A 64 -3.37 19.12 -2.82
C VAL A 64 -2.15 20.05 -2.84
N GLN A 65 -0.95 19.54 -3.09
CA GLN A 65 0.26 20.36 -3.19
C GLN A 65 0.20 21.33 -4.37
N ARG A 66 -0.28 20.89 -5.53
CA ARG A 66 -0.48 21.76 -6.70
C ARG A 66 -1.45 22.90 -6.40
N ARG A 67 -2.58 22.60 -5.74
CA ARG A 67 -3.56 23.63 -5.34
C ARG A 67 -2.98 24.64 -4.35
N ARG A 68 -2.23 24.19 -3.34
CA ARG A 68 -1.58 25.10 -2.38
C ARG A 68 -0.59 26.05 -3.04
N ARG A 69 0.20 25.58 -4.02
CA ARG A 69 1.12 26.45 -4.77
C ARG A 69 0.39 27.50 -5.62
N ALA A 70 -0.75 27.17 -6.20
CA ALA A 70 -1.54 28.10 -7.02
C ALA A 70 -2.25 29.20 -6.20
N THR A 71 -2.52 28.97 -4.91
CA THR A 71 -3.13 29.97 -4.02
C THR A 71 -2.11 30.84 -3.29
N SER A 72 -0.82 30.45 -3.28
CA SER A 72 0.28 31.22 -2.67
C SER A 72 1.11 32.05 -3.67
N ALA A 73 0.69 32.10 -4.93
CA ALA A 73 1.22 32.97 -5.98
C ALA A 73 0.15 34.00 -6.37
#